data_AF-V4LEH0-F1
#
_entry.id   AF-V4LEH0-F1
#
_cell.length_a   1.000
_cell.length_b   1.000
_cell.length_c   1.000
_cell.angle_alpha   90.00
_cell.angle_beta   90.00
_cell.angle_gamma   90.00
#
_symmetry.space_group_name_H-M   'P 1'
#
loop_
_entity.id
_entity.type
_entity.pdbx_description
1 polymer ?
#
loop_
_entity_poly.entity_id
_entity_poly.type
_entity_poly.pdbx_seq_one_letter_code
_entity_poly.pdbx_strand_id
1 'polypeptide(L)'
;VRRLAFGEALSCILDCPACGKKLNIDVQISQLLLPQTQNPAYWYRARLPQSNAQATFRLPTGADQEAIADLAAQDPSAAVDMLMNACLHSLTDGDMPLEIWPEDVVGDLAKLIAEHDPQAELILNTACPECGHRFDVLLDVGTYFAEEINHRLPYLYREVHLMAWHYHWSEAEILSMTRSHRKIYLDLLDETLREATL
;
A
#
# COMPACT_ATOMS: atom_id res chain seq x y z
N VAL A 1 -0.82 -8.19 0.59
CA VAL A 1 0.54 -8.75 0.35
C VAL A 1 1.44 -8.58 1.56
N ARG A 2 1.69 -7.35 2.06
CA ARG A 2 2.59 -7.11 3.19
C ARG A 2 2.41 -8.04 4.39
N ARG A 3 1.16 -8.27 4.85
CA ARG A 3 0.87 -9.19 5.96
C ARG A 3 1.47 -10.59 5.78
N LEU A 4 1.42 -11.11 4.57
CA LEU A 4 1.94 -12.44 4.25
C LEU A 4 3.47 -12.46 4.27
N ALA A 5 4.12 -11.35 3.90
CA ALA A 5 5.58 -11.23 3.85
C ALA A 5 6.21 -11.02 5.24
N PHE A 6 5.61 -10.16 6.07
CA PHE A 6 6.24 -9.69 7.32
C PHE A 6 5.39 -9.86 8.58
N GLY A 7 4.19 -10.43 8.46
CA GLY A 7 3.30 -10.71 9.58
C GLY A 7 2.28 -9.61 9.85
N GLU A 8 1.56 -9.77 10.96
CA GLU A 8 0.34 -9.04 11.29
C GLU A 8 0.57 -7.59 11.75
N ALA A 9 1.70 -7.31 12.41
CA ALA A 9 1.95 -6.02 13.04
C ALA A 9 2.77 -5.08 12.15
N LEU A 10 2.32 -3.84 12.02
CA LEU A 10 3.07 -2.70 11.48
C LEU A 10 3.60 -1.90 12.66
N SER A 11 4.89 -1.56 12.67
CA SER A 11 5.47 -0.67 13.68
C SER A 11 5.83 0.66 13.02
N CYS A 12 5.26 1.74 13.51
CA CYS A 12 5.33 3.07 12.92
C CYS A 12 5.96 4.04 13.92
N ILE A 13 7.04 4.72 13.52
CA ILE A 13 7.64 5.81 14.28
C ILE A 13 7.18 7.13 13.67
N LEU A 14 6.55 7.96 14.48
CA LEU A 14 6.00 9.25 14.06
C LEU A 14 6.58 10.36 14.92
N ASP A 15 6.66 11.57 14.38
CA ASP A 15 6.96 12.77 15.15
C ASP A 15 5.66 13.51 15.49
N CYS A 16 5.48 13.89 16.75
CA CYS A 16 4.31 14.66 17.14
C CYS A 16 4.38 16.08 16.53
N PRO A 17 3.36 16.52 15.78
CA PRO A 17 3.39 17.85 15.15
C PRO A 17 3.35 19.01 16.15
N ALA A 18 2.89 18.77 17.39
CA ALA A 18 2.79 19.81 18.42
C ALA A 18 4.05 19.95 19.29
N CYS A 19 4.73 18.85 19.63
CA CYS A 19 5.88 18.89 20.55
C CYS A 19 7.18 18.32 19.98
N GLY A 20 7.16 17.75 18.77
CA GLY A 20 8.33 17.19 18.10
C GLY A 20 8.88 15.89 18.71
N LYS A 21 8.27 15.35 19.77
CA LYS A 21 8.68 14.07 20.35
C LYS A 21 8.25 12.90 19.48
N LYS A 22 9.10 11.87 19.43
CA LYS A 22 8.81 10.61 18.75
C LYS A 22 7.80 9.79 19.53
N LEU A 23 6.89 9.16 18.80
CA LEU A 23 5.97 8.15 19.30
C LEU A 23 6.09 6.90 18.43
N ASN A 24 5.94 5.75 19.08
CA ASN A 24 5.86 4.46 18.40
C ASN A 24 4.40 3.97 18.48
N ILE A 25 3.85 3.57 17.34
CA ILE A 25 2.52 2.98 17.24
C ILE A 25 2.65 1.62 16.56
N ASP A 26 2.13 0.59 17.20
CA ASP A 26 1.98 -0.73 16.60
C ASP A 26 0.52 -0.91 16.13
N VAL A 27 0.35 -1.21 14.85
CA VAL A 27 -0.95 -1.36 14.20
C VAL A 27 -1.12 -2.80 13.72
N GLN A 28 -2.23 -3.45 14.08
CA GLN A 28 -2.55 -4.78 13.57
C GLN A 28 -3.24 -4.64 12.20
N ILE A 29 -2.74 -5.32 11.18
CA ILE A 29 -3.29 -5.21 9.81
C ILE A 29 -4.78 -5.59 9.77
N SER A 30 -5.21 -6.58 10.54
CA SER A 30 -6.61 -6.98 10.66
C SER A 30 -7.54 -5.87 11.18
N GLN A 31 -7.00 -4.87 11.88
CA GLN A 31 -7.78 -3.69 12.29
C GLN A 31 -7.95 -2.67 11.17
N LEU A 32 -7.08 -2.71 10.15
CA LEU A 32 -7.13 -1.83 8.98
C LEU A 32 -8.00 -2.41 7.86
N LEU A 33 -8.11 -3.73 7.78
CA LEU A 33 -8.78 -4.39 6.67
C LEU A 33 -10.31 -4.45 6.87
N LEU A 34 -11.04 -3.84 5.94
CA LEU A 34 -12.46 -4.06 5.77
C LEU A 34 -12.74 -5.45 5.17
N PRO A 35 -13.91 -6.05 5.47
CA PRO A 35 -14.33 -7.28 4.81
C PRO A 35 -14.31 -7.13 3.29
N GLN A 36 -13.76 -8.13 2.60
CA GLN A 36 -13.73 -8.12 1.13
C GLN A 36 -15.15 -8.20 0.58
N THR A 37 -15.47 -7.29 -0.34
CA THR A 37 -16.68 -7.38 -1.16
C THR A 37 -16.59 -8.63 -2.03
N GLN A 38 -17.50 -9.59 -1.85
CA GLN A 38 -17.45 -10.88 -2.54
C GLN A 38 -17.71 -10.80 -4.05
N ASN A 39 -18.22 -9.66 -4.53
CA ASN A 39 -18.46 -9.42 -5.95
C ASN A 39 -18.40 -7.90 -6.25
N PRO A 40 -17.20 -7.30 -6.35
CA PRO A 40 -17.08 -5.89 -6.67
C PRO A 40 -17.63 -5.64 -8.08
N ALA A 41 -18.42 -4.57 -8.24
CA ALA A 41 -18.88 -4.17 -9.56
C ALA A 41 -17.68 -3.73 -10.41
N TYR A 42 -17.64 -4.18 -11.67
CA TYR A 42 -16.60 -3.73 -12.60
C TYR A 42 -16.78 -2.25 -12.98
N TRP A 43 -18.04 -1.82 -13.08
CA TRP A 43 -18.44 -0.43 -13.28
C TRP A 43 -19.43 -0.01 -12.19
N TYR A 44 -19.21 1.15 -11.61
CA TYR A 44 -20.09 1.85 -10.69
C TYR A 44 -20.90 2.90 -11.44
N ARG A 45 -22.10 3.19 -10.93
CA ARG A 45 -22.96 4.27 -11.44
C ARG A 45 -23.40 5.15 -10.29
N ALA A 46 -23.10 6.44 -10.37
CA ALA A 46 -23.49 7.41 -9.37
C ALA A 46 -23.74 8.78 -10.01
N ARG A 47 -24.55 9.60 -9.34
CA ARG A 47 -24.72 11.00 -9.71
C ARG A 47 -23.51 11.80 -9.21
N LEU A 48 -22.99 12.69 -10.03
CA LEU A 48 -21.94 13.62 -9.62
C LEU A 48 -22.49 14.58 -8.53
N PRO A 49 -21.77 14.84 -7.43
CA PRO A 49 -22.26 15.70 -6.35
C PRO A 49 -22.67 17.13 -6.74
N GLN A 50 -21.98 17.76 -7.70
CA GLN A 50 -22.21 19.17 -8.11
C GLN A 50 -23.01 19.30 -9.41
N SER A 51 -23.44 18.21 -10.03
CA SER A 51 -24.27 18.25 -11.25
C SER A 51 -25.37 17.19 -11.27
N ASN A 52 -26.35 17.31 -12.16
CA ASN A 52 -27.36 16.26 -12.34
C ASN A 52 -26.84 15.08 -13.18
N ALA A 53 -25.60 15.15 -13.66
CA ALA A 53 -25.04 14.13 -14.51
C ALA A 53 -24.78 12.82 -13.75
N GLN A 54 -25.06 11.71 -14.43
CA GLN A 54 -24.77 10.36 -13.98
C GLN A 54 -23.47 9.87 -14.63
N ALA A 55 -22.51 9.49 -13.78
CA ALA A 55 -21.23 8.92 -14.16
C ALA A 55 -21.31 7.38 -14.13
N THR A 56 -20.75 6.75 -15.16
CA THR A 56 -20.32 5.34 -15.12
C THR A 56 -18.81 5.32 -15.04
N PHE A 57 -18.26 4.72 -14.00
CA PHE A 57 -16.83 4.78 -13.69
C PHE A 57 -16.34 3.51 -12.99
N ARG A 58 -15.03 3.29 -12.96
CA ARG A 58 -14.40 2.21 -12.20
C ARG A 58 -13.39 2.78 -11.22
N LEU A 59 -13.02 1.97 -10.24
CA LEU A 59 -11.93 2.30 -9.34
C LEU A 59 -10.58 2.19 -10.07
N PRO A 60 -9.59 3.03 -9.71
CA PRO A 60 -8.21 2.85 -10.14
C PRO A 60 -7.66 1.48 -9.75
N THR A 61 -6.74 0.97 -10.55
CA THR A 61 -6.00 -0.26 -10.30
C THR A 61 -4.50 0.01 -10.21
N GLY A 62 -3.72 -0.96 -9.73
CA GLY A 62 -2.27 -0.84 -9.76
C GLY A 62 -1.70 -0.66 -11.17
N ALA A 63 -2.37 -1.21 -12.20
CA ALA A 63 -1.97 -1.00 -13.59
C ALA A 63 -2.17 0.44 -14.05
N ASP A 64 -3.21 1.13 -13.56
CA ASP A 64 -3.42 2.55 -13.85
C ASP A 64 -2.33 3.40 -13.18
N GLN A 65 -1.99 3.08 -11.93
CA GLN A 65 -0.92 3.75 -11.19
C GLN A 65 0.44 3.58 -11.91
N GLU A 66 0.75 2.37 -12.38
CA GLU A 66 1.96 2.09 -13.15
C GLU A 66 1.97 2.88 -14.46
N ALA A 67 0.85 2.91 -15.19
CA ALA A 67 0.74 3.61 -16.47
C ALA A 67 0.96 5.13 -16.35
N ILE A 68 0.63 5.74 -15.20
CA ILE A 68 0.82 7.18 -14.96
C ILE A 68 2.10 7.52 -14.18
N ALA A 69 2.85 6.54 -13.67
CA ALA A 69 3.90 6.76 -12.67
C ALA A 69 4.96 7.77 -13.12
N ASP A 70 5.52 7.57 -14.32
CA ASP A 70 6.54 8.47 -14.87
C ASP A 70 5.98 9.86 -15.19
N LEU A 71 4.72 9.91 -15.65
CA LEU A 71 4.05 11.17 -15.99
C LEU A 71 3.73 11.96 -14.72
N ALA A 72 3.29 11.30 -13.65
CA ALA A 72 2.96 11.94 -12.39
C ALA A 72 4.17 12.68 -11.76
N ALA A 73 5.39 12.19 -12.01
CA ALA A 73 6.62 12.85 -11.57
C ALA A 73 6.99 14.10 -12.40
N GLN A 74 6.54 14.18 -13.65
CA GLN A 74 6.93 15.22 -14.61
C GLN A 74 5.83 16.27 -14.80
N ASP A 75 4.60 15.81 -14.95
CA ASP A 75 3.39 16.60 -15.16
C ASP A 75 2.21 15.95 -14.40
N PRO A 76 2.02 16.33 -13.12
CA PRO A 76 0.92 15.82 -12.32
C PRO A 76 -0.46 16.07 -12.92
N SER A 77 -0.65 17.18 -13.65
CA SER A 77 -1.95 17.51 -14.25
C SER A 77 -2.28 16.53 -15.37
N ALA A 78 -1.32 16.29 -16.27
CA ALA A 78 -1.51 15.32 -17.35
C ALA A 78 -1.70 13.88 -16.82
N ALA A 79 -1.04 13.53 -15.71
CA ALA A 79 -1.25 12.25 -15.05
C ALA A 79 -2.67 12.08 -14.49
N VAL A 80 -3.21 13.15 -13.87
CA VAL A 80 -4.62 13.17 -13.43
C VAL A 80 -5.55 13.00 -14.62
N ASP A 81 -5.34 13.73 -15.71
CA ASP A 81 -6.18 13.60 -16.92
C ASP A 81 -6.14 12.19 -17.50
N MET A 82 -4.97 11.57 -17.56
CA MET A 82 -4.81 10.20 -18.03
C MET A 82 -5.53 9.19 -17.12
N LEU A 83 -5.39 9.34 -15.81
CA LEU A 83 -6.08 8.48 -14.84
C LEU A 83 -7.59 8.65 -14.91
N MET A 84 -8.07 9.88 -15.07
CA MET A 84 -9.48 10.21 -15.23
C MET A 84 -10.06 9.53 -16.47
N ASN A 85 -9.38 9.62 -17.62
CA ASN A 85 -9.79 8.94 -18.85
C ASN A 85 -9.81 7.42 -18.73
N ALA A 86 -8.91 6.85 -17.92
CA ALA A 86 -8.90 5.42 -17.67
C ALA A 86 -10.07 4.96 -16.78
N CYS A 87 -10.48 5.80 -15.82
CA CYS A 87 -11.47 5.46 -14.79
C CYS A 87 -12.90 5.87 -15.13
N LEU A 88 -13.09 6.94 -15.90
CA LEU A 88 -14.41 7.44 -16.30
C LEU A 88 -14.82 6.83 -17.65
N HIS A 89 -15.90 6.05 -17.66
CA HIS A 89 -16.41 5.43 -18.89
C HIS A 89 -17.38 6.32 -19.65
N SER A 90 -18.31 6.95 -18.93
CA SER A 90 -19.33 7.81 -19.55
C SER A 90 -19.95 8.78 -18.56
N LEU A 91 -20.41 9.92 -19.07
CA LEU A 91 -21.28 10.87 -18.38
C LEU A 91 -22.58 11.06 -19.16
N THR A 92 -23.69 11.15 -18.44
CA THR A 92 -25.03 11.34 -19.02
C THR A 92 -25.83 12.35 -18.22
N ASP A 93 -26.57 13.25 -18.87
CA ASP A 93 -27.61 14.07 -18.24
C ASP A 93 -28.98 13.52 -18.67
N GLY A 94 -29.64 12.80 -17.76
CA GLY A 94 -30.76 11.92 -18.13
C GLY A 94 -30.30 10.82 -19.08
N ASP A 95 -30.90 10.73 -20.26
CA ASP A 95 -30.55 9.75 -21.30
C ASP A 95 -29.51 10.29 -22.31
N MET A 96 -29.06 11.54 -22.18
CA MET A 96 -28.19 12.19 -23.15
C MET A 96 -26.70 12.10 -22.74
N PRO A 97 -25.81 11.56 -23.58
CA PRO A 97 -24.37 11.57 -23.31
C PRO A 97 -23.79 12.99 -23.29
N LEU A 98 -22.87 13.25 -22.35
CA LEU A 98 -22.10 14.49 -22.31
C LEU A 98 -20.75 14.26 -23.00
N GLU A 99 -20.56 14.89 -24.17
CA GLU A 99 -19.27 14.86 -24.89
C GLU A 99 -18.22 15.79 -24.27
N ILE A 100 -18.69 16.90 -23.67
CA ILE A 100 -17.84 17.86 -22.96
C ILE A 100 -18.09 17.66 -21.47
N TRP A 101 -17.03 17.40 -20.73
CA TRP A 101 -17.14 17.16 -19.30
C TRP A 101 -17.24 18.49 -18.52
N PRO A 102 -18.10 18.57 -17.49
CA PRO A 102 -18.15 19.73 -16.60
C PRO A 102 -16.80 19.98 -15.93
N GLU A 103 -16.48 21.24 -15.62
CA GLU A 103 -15.21 21.60 -14.95
C GLU A 103 -15.02 20.87 -13.60
N ASP A 104 -16.10 20.64 -12.85
CA ASP A 104 -16.07 19.99 -11.54
C ASP A 104 -15.99 18.45 -11.60
N VAL A 105 -16.02 17.84 -12.80
CA VAL A 105 -16.07 16.38 -12.98
C VAL A 105 -14.94 15.66 -12.24
N VAL A 106 -13.73 16.24 -12.23
CA VAL A 106 -12.55 15.63 -11.64
C VAL A 106 -12.71 15.52 -10.13
N GLY A 107 -13.09 16.62 -9.48
CA GLY A 107 -13.30 16.66 -8.04
C GLY A 107 -14.47 15.78 -7.60
N ASP A 108 -15.55 15.75 -8.39
CA ASP A 108 -16.71 14.92 -8.11
C ASP A 108 -16.44 13.43 -8.30
N LEU A 109 -15.73 13.05 -9.38
CA LEU A 109 -15.34 11.66 -9.58
C LEU A 109 -14.35 11.20 -8.52
N ALA A 110 -13.39 12.04 -8.12
CA ALA A 110 -12.44 11.70 -7.05
C ALA A 110 -13.16 11.37 -5.73
N LYS A 111 -14.20 12.14 -5.37
CA LYS A 111 -15.04 11.84 -4.19
C LYS A 111 -15.77 10.51 -4.34
N LEU A 112 -16.40 10.27 -5.50
CA LEU A 112 -17.09 9.01 -5.77
C LEU A 112 -16.14 7.81 -5.70
N ILE A 113 -14.93 7.93 -6.24
CA ILE A 113 -13.89 6.90 -6.15
C ILE A 113 -13.53 6.65 -4.67
N ALA A 114 -13.29 7.70 -3.89
CA ALA A 114 -12.96 7.58 -2.46
C ALA A 114 -14.08 6.91 -1.65
N GLU A 115 -15.36 7.19 -1.96
CA GLU A 115 -16.51 6.55 -1.32
C GLU A 115 -16.60 5.06 -1.65
N HIS A 116 -16.22 4.65 -2.86
CA HIS A 116 -16.28 3.27 -3.33
C HIS A 116 -15.00 2.48 -3.03
N ASP A 117 -13.89 3.14 -2.67
CA ASP A 117 -12.65 2.54 -2.20
C ASP A 117 -12.20 3.13 -0.84
N PRO A 118 -12.92 2.82 0.25
CA PRO A 118 -12.61 3.35 1.58
C PRO A 118 -11.27 2.86 2.16
N GLN A 119 -10.57 1.95 1.48
CA GLN A 119 -9.25 1.45 1.89
C GLN A 119 -8.11 1.98 1.01
N ALA A 120 -8.40 2.82 0.02
CA ALA A 120 -7.38 3.51 -0.77
C ALA A 120 -6.53 4.45 0.09
N GLU A 121 -7.15 5.08 1.08
CA GLU A 121 -6.49 6.00 2.01
C GLU A 121 -6.69 5.51 3.45
N LEU A 122 -5.59 5.15 4.13
CA LEU A 122 -5.63 4.71 5.53
C LEU A 122 -5.18 5.84 6.44
N ILE A 123 -6.10 6.35 7.24
CA ILE A 123 -5.83 7.44 8.20
C ILE A 123 -5.80 6.85 9.61
N LEU A 124 -4.67 7.04 10.30
CA LEU A 124 -4.49 6.68 11.70
C LEU A 124 -4.83 7.88 12.58
N ASN A 125 -5.87 7.76 13.41
CA ASN A 125 -6.17 8.76 14.44
C ASN A 125 -5.36 8.43 15.69
N THR A 126 -4.45 9.31 16.08
CA THR A 126 -3.52 9.07 17.20
C THR A 126 -3.51 10.23 18.21
N ALA A 127 -2.98 9.97 19.39
CA ALA A 127 -2.75 10.96 20.43
C ALA A 127 -1.31 10.85 20.94
N CYS A 128 -0.61 11.99 21.02
CA CYS A 128 0.74 12.02 21.57
C CYS A 128 0.71 11.69 23.07
N PRO A 129 1.45 10.67 23.54
CA PRO A 129 1.48 10.31 24.96
C PRO A 129 2.16 11.39 25.83
N GLU A 130 2.95 12.26 25.22
CA GLU A 130 3.76 13.26 25.92
C GLU A 130 3.03 14.59 26.15
N CYS A 131 2.19 15.02 25.21
CA CYS A 131 1.46 16.29 25.30
C CYS A 131 -0.06 16.17 25.15
N GLY A 132 -0.58 14.98 24.84
CA GLY A 132 -2.01 14.72 24.64
C GLY A 132 -2.59 15.25 23.33
N HIS A 133 -1.79 15.88 22.46
CA HIS A 133 -2.27 16.39 21.17
C HIS A 133 -2.77 15.25 20.27
N ARG A 134 -3.99 15.39 19.75
CA ARG A 134 -4.61 14.44 18.81
C ARG A 134 -4.39 14.90 17.38
N PHE A 135 -4.00 13.98 16.51
CA PHE A 135 -3.72 14.28 15.12
C PHE A 135 -3.92 13.03 14.26
N ASP A 136 -4.08 13.28 12.96
CA ASP A 136 -4.30 12.26 11.95
C ASP A 136 -3.02 12.06 11.14
N VAL A 137 -2.73 10.82 10.78
CA VAL A 137 -1.57 10.46 9.97
C VAL A 137 -2.00 9.55 8.84
N LEU A 138 -1.65 9.93 7.61
CA LEU A 138 -1.77 9.06 6.45
C LEU A 138 -0.75 7.92 6.57
N LEU A 139 -1.25 6.69 6.58
CA LEU A 139 -0.43 5.49 6.45
C LEU A 139 -0.29 5.14 4.96
N ASP A 140 0.77 5.64 4.34
CA ASP A 140 1.18 5.19 3.01
C ASP A 140 1.81 3.79 3.11
N VAL A 141 0.97 2.77 2.94
CA VAL A 141 1.38 1.36 2.99
C VAL A 141 2.36 1.02 1.87
N GLY A 142 2.28 1.68 0.71
CA GLY A 142 3.17 1.46 -0.42
C GLY A 142 4.60 1.85 -0.06
N THR A 143 4.79 3.09 0.38
CA THR A 143 6.08 3.60 0.84
C THR A 143 6.60 2.80 2.04
N TYR A 144 5.75 2.57 3.06
CA TYR A 144 6.13 1.79 4.23
C TYR A 144 6.64 0.39 3.86
N PHE A 145 5.92 -0.32 3.01
CA PHE A 145 6.28 -1.68 2.62
C PHE A 145 7.56 -1.71 1.78
N ALA A 146 7.75 -0.73 0.88
CA ALA A 146 8.98 -0.61 0.11
C ALA A 146 10.20 -0.38 1.02
N GLU A 147 10.09 0.53 1.99
CA GLU A 147 11.14 0.76 2.99
C GLU A 147 11.40 -0.48 3.85
N GLU A 148 10.35 -1.19 4.28
CA GLU A 148 10.47 -2.42 5.05
C GLU A 148 11.21 -3.52 4.26
N ILE A 149 10.89 -3.70 2.97
CA ILE A 149 11.62 -4.61 2.07
C ILE A 149 13.09 -4.22 1.99
N ASN A 150 13.37 -2.94 1.69
CA ASN A 150 14.73 -2.44 1.52
C ASN A 150 15.57 -2.61 2.79
N HIS A 151 14.97 -2.44 3.97
CA HIS A 151 15.64 -2.68 5.23
C HIS A 151 15.95 -4.17 5.49
N ARG A 152 15.07 -5.08 5.01
CA ARG A 152 15.20 -6.53 5.22
C ARG A 152 16.10 -7.22 4.20
N LEU A 153 16.18 -6.69 2.99
CA LEU A 153 16.86 -7.31 1.86
C LEU A 153 18.34 -7.65 2.13
N PRO A 154 19.16 -6.78 2.77
CA PRO A 154 20.54 -7.11 3.10
C PRO A 154 20.69 -8.31 4.04
N TYR A 155 19.75 -8.49 4.98
CA TYR A 155 19.74 -9.63 5.89
C TYR A 155 19.38 -10.91 5.15
N LEU A 156 18.41 -10.87 4.24
CA LEU A 156 18.06 -12.00 3.39
C LEU A 156 19.27 -12.46 2.56
N TYR A 157 20.01 -11.53 1.95
CA TYR A 157 21.22 -11.89 1.21
C TYR A 157 22.30 -12.52 2.08
N ARG A 158 22.44 -12.09 3.35
CA ARG A 158 23.35 -12.74 4.31
C ARG A 158 22.89 -14.15 4.66
N GLU A 159 21.59 -14.35 4.90
CA GLU A 159 21.01 -15.69 5.13
C GLU A 159 21.31 -16.61 3.94
N VAL A 160 20.99 -16.16 2.73
CA VAL A 160 21.21 -16.93 1.49
C VAL A 160 22.69 -17.23 1.29
N HIS A 161 23.56 -16.24 1.47
CA HIS A 161 25.00 -16.41 1.34
C HIS A 161 25.54 -17.48 2.29
N LEU A 162 25.20 -17.40 3.58
CA LEU A 162 25.64 -18.37 4.59
C LEU A 162 25.13 -19.78 4.28
N MET A 163 23.85 -19.90 3.92
CA MET A 163 23.26 -21.20 3.61
C MET A 163 23.86 -21.81 2.35
N ALA A 164 24.02 -21.04 1.27
CA ALA A 164 24.63 -21.52 0.03
C ALA A 164 26.10 -21.91 0.23
N TRP A 165 26.84 -21.14 1.04
CA TRP A 165 28.24 -21.41 1.33
C TRP A 165 28.45 -22.73 2.10
N HIS A 166 27.60 -23.03 3.08
CA HIS A 166 27.76 -24.19 3.96
C HIS A 166 27.00 -25.44 3.51
N TYR A 167 25.79 -25.28 2.97
CA TYR A 167 24.95 -26.41 2.55
C TYR A 167 24.99 -26.68 1.04
N HIS A 168 25.59 -25.77 0.26
CA HIS A 168 25.71 -25.87 -1.20
C HIS A 168 24.36 -25.93 -1.95
N TRP A 169 23.28 -25.51 -1.31
CA TRP A 169 21.99 -25.34 -1.97
C TRP A 169 22.01 -24.11 -2.87
N SER A 170 21.27 -24.20 -3.97
CA SER A 170 21.08 -23.08 -4.89
C SER A 170 20.29 -21.95 -4.22
N GLU A 171 20.48 -20.72 -4.70
CA GLU A 171 19.68 -19.57 -4.28
C GLU A 171 18.17 -19.84 -4.43
N ALA A 172 17.77 -20.49 -5.53
CA ALA A 172 16.37 -20.84 -5.79
C ALA A 172 15.81 -21.80 -4.73
N GLU A 173 16.56 -22.84 -4.35
CA GLU A 173 16.15 -23.77 -3.29
C GLU A 173 16.02 -23.05 -1.95
N ILE A 174 16.97 -22.19 -1.59
CA ILE A 174 16.96 -21.44 -0.32
C ILE A 174 15.79 -20.44 -0.29
N LEU A 175 15.54 -19.71 -1.38
CA LEU A 175 14.45 -18.75 -1.48
C LEU A 175 13.07 -19.42 -1.52
N SER A 176 12.99 -20.67 -1.98
CA SER A 176 11.75 -21.46 -1.90
C SER A 176 11.37 -21.85 -0.46
N MET A 177 12.34 -21.80 0.47
CA MET A 177 12.08 -22.06 1.88
C MET A 177 11.37 -20.88 2.54
N THR A 178 10.46 -21.19 3.47
CA THR A 178 9.90 -20.17 4.36
C THR A 178 11.00 -19.58 5.24
N ARG A 179 10.82 -18.34 5.70
CA ARG A 179 11.74 -17.68 6.64
C ARG A 179 11.99 -18.52 7.90
N SER A 180 10.95 -19.14 8.45
CA SER A 180 11.03 -20.04 9.59
C SER A 180 11.89 -21.27 9.31
N HIS A 181 11.83 -21.80 8.08
CA HIS A 181 12.62 -22.98 7.71
C HIS A 181 14.10 -22.63 7.52
N ARG A 182 14.42 -21.51 6.86
CA ARG A 182 15.80 -21.01 6.78
C ARG A 182 16.41 -20.78 8.16
N LYS A 183 15.63 -20.23 9.10
CA LYS A 183 16.09 -19.96 10.46
C LYS A 183 16.58 -21.23 11.18
N ILE A 184 15.92 -22.36 11.01
CA ILE A 184 16.34 -23.64 11.61
C ILE A 184 17.76 -24.01 11.17
N TYR A 185 18.05 -23.93 9.87
CA TYR A 185 19.38 -24.28 9.34
C TYR A 185 20.47 -23.26 9.71
N LEU A 186 20.11 -21.99 9.84
CA LEU A 186 21.04 -20.96 10.31
C LEU A 186 21.38 -21.14 11.79
N ASP A 187 20.40 -21.52 12.62
CA ASP A 187 20.62 -21.80 14.04
C ASP A 187 21.52 -23.05 14.20
N LEU A 188 21.27 -24.14 13.45
CA LEU A 188 22.15 -25.32 13.42
C LEU A 188 23.57 -25.00 12.92
N LEU A 189 23.70 -24.11 11.94
CA LEU A 189 24.99 -23.66 11.44
C LEU A 189 25.76 -22.88 12.51
N ASP A 190 25.10 -21.98 13.24
CA ASP A 190 25.71 -21.23 14.35
C ASP A 190 26.18 -22.16 15.48
N GLU A 191 25.37 -23.15 15.86
CA GLU A 191 25.77 -24.20 16.82
C GLU A 191 27.03 -24.95 16.36
N THR A 192 27.04 -25.42 15.10
CA THR A 192 28.16 -26.17 14.53
C THR A 192 29.44 -25.33 14.48
N LEU A 193 29.35 -24.05 14.10
CA LEU A 193 30.51 -23.15 14.03
C LEU A 193 31.07 -22.83 15.42
N ARG A 194 30.22 -22.70 16.44
CA ARG A 194 30.67 -22.49 17.82
C ARG A 194 31.41 -23.70 18.38
N GLU A 195 30.91 -24.90 18.12
CA GLU A 195 31.58 -26.15 18.52
C GLU A 195 32.94 -26.31 17.84
N ALA A 196 33.07 -25.93 16.56
CA ALA A 196 34.31 -26.05 15.81
C ALA A 196 35.40 -25.02 16.20
N THR A 197 35.05 -23.98 16.97
CA THR A 197 35.97 -22.90 17.38
C THR A 197 36.50 -23.10 18.81
N LEU A 198 36.03 -24.14 19.53
CA LEU A 198 36.51 -24.56 20.85
C LEU A 198 37.60 -25.64 20.75
#